data_AF-M2N6V1-F1
#
_entry.id   AF-M2N6V1-F1
#
_cell.length_a   1.000
_cell.length_b   1.000
_cell.length_c   1.000
_cell.angle_alpha   90.00
_cell.angle_beta   90.00
_cell.angle_gamma   90.00
#
_symmetry.space_group_name_H-M   'P 1'
#
loop_
_entity.id
_entity.type
_entity.pdbx_description
1 polymer ?
#
loop_
_entity_poly.entity_id
_entity_poly.type
_entity_poly.pdbx_seq_one_letter_code
_entity_poly.pdbx_strand_id
1 'polypeptide(L)'
;MSATDSAPITPATEEIPRSGPPPPATPPESHDTVPAIDDSDAYAYWGYLFKPDKTGTDRFKSLLRGLKQVINTHFNSAADHGASSLDQQSDLTPDQIAHFYRELHGNYDQLFLGTPSDSISFIYKSLGCLHSLQPQNFSHGTAFTDPTVPALKTEGWIMWQTIQLLLGPDEHSQFMMEAVQKWDVKDIDTGDTFPKVLPRRCFPMEPDKHMVAWYEGVSERLRKEAEEEERMREIEAEKADQRRLTDDEGSVDSHGPALAYFRNPLFRHVDGRPSIVRRNSKRPAISPRPTTMMDKGKEAAISAGNVIRNIGSPHLWDGK
;
A
#
# COMPACT_ATOMS: atom_id res chain seq x y z
N MET A 1 -1.82 -93.99 -57.55
CA MET A 1 -2.92 -94.51 -58.39
C MET A 1 -4.20 -94.14 -57.66
N SER A 2 -5.12 -93.29 -58.10
CA SER A 2 -5.37 -92.49 -59.31
C SER A 2 -6.21 -91.29 -58.84
N ALA A 3 -5.85 -90.05 -59.17
CA ALA A 3 -6.44 -89.21 -60.22
C ALA A 3 -7.99 -89.14 -60.24
N THR A 4 -8.52 -87.95 -59.97
CA THR A 4 -9.61 -87.25 -60.69
C THR A 4 -9.76 -85.86 -60.07
N ASP A 5 -10.14 -84.77 -60.73
CA ASP A 5 -10.03 -84.27 -62.10
C ASP A 5 -10.54 -82.80 -62.02
N SER A 6 -9.90 -81.87 -62.75
CA SER A 6 -10.45 -80.62 -63.35
C SER A 6 -11.25 -79.60 -62.51
N ALA A 7 -11.23 -78.27 -62.70
CA ALA A 7 -10.65 -77.30 -63.64
C ALA A 7 -10.76 -75.87 -63.02
N PRO A 8 -10.10 -74.83 -63.55
CA PRO A 8 -10.00 -73.51 -62.93
C PRO A 8 -10.96 -72.45 -63.51
N ILE A 9 -11.43 -71.52 -62.68
CA ILE A 9 -12.16 -70.30 -63.07
C ILE A 9 -11.58 -69.09 -62.31
N THR A 10 -11.32 -68.02 -63.07
CA THR A 10 -10.77 -66.70 -62.69
C THR A 10 -11.79 -65.80 -61.96
N PRO A 11 -11.38 -64.64 -61.39
CA PRO A 11 -11.84 -64.17 -60.08
C PRO A 11 -12.98 -63.14 -60.14
N ALA A 12 -13.70 -63.03 -59.02
CA ALA A 12 -14.63 -61.94 -58.74
C ALA A 12 -14.42 -61.38 -57.31
N THR A 13 -14.53 -60.07 -57.26
CA THR A 13 -14.30 -59.08 -56.22
C THR A 13 -15.18 -59.20 -54.95
N GLU A 14 -14.51 -59.12 -53.79
CA GLU A 14 -14.82 -58.35 -52.57
C GLU A 14 -16.29 -58.10 -52.14
N GLU A 15 -16.67 -58.58 -50.94
CA GLU A 15 -17.55 -57.85 -49.99
C GLU A 15 -17.24 -58.27 -48.55
N ILE A 16 -16.78 -57.31 -47.73
CA ILE A 16 -16.57 -57.44 -46.27
C ILE A 16 -17.78 -56.79 -45.56
N PRO A 17 -18.40 -57.42 -44.54
CA PRO A 17 -19.52 -56.82 -43.83
C PRO A 17 -19.03 -55.72 -42.87
N ARG A 18 -19.64 -54.53 -42.96
CA ARG A 18 -19.37 -53.38 -42.09
C ARG A 18 -19.83 -53.64 -40.65
N SER A 19 -18.92 -53.55 -39.69
CA SER A 19 -19.21 -53.43 -38.27
C SER A 19 -19.75 -52.02 -37.94
N GLY A 20 -20.85 -51.96 -37.17
CA GLY A 20 -21.42 -50.70 -36.68
C GLY A 20 -20.59 -50.06 -35.54
N PRO A 21 -20.81 -48.77 -35.23
CA PRO A 21 -20.06 -48.05 -34.21
C PRO A 21 -20.47 -48.47 -32.78
N PRO A 22 -19.56 -48.38 -31.79
CA PRO A 22 -19.86 -48.72 -30.39
C PRO A 22 -20.75 -47.65 -29.72
N PRO A 23 -21.47 -48.00 -28.64
CA PRO A 23 -22.33 -47.07 -27.92
C PRO A 23 -21.53 -45.97 -27.20
N PRO A 24 -22.11 -44.77 -26.99
CA PRO A 24 -21.42 -43.65 -26.38
C PRO A 24 -21.13 -43.91 -24.89
N ALA A 25 -19.89 -43.61 -24.49
CA ALA A 25 -19.42 -43.65 -23.11
C ALA A 25 -20.18 -42.65 -22.24
N THR A 26 -20.56 -43.09 -21.04
CA THR A 26 -21.09 -42.28 -19.94
C THR A 26 -20.10 -41.16 -19.57
N PRO A 27 -20.55 -39.93 -19.26
CA PRO A 27 -19.66 -38.86 -18.82
C PRO A 27 -19.05 -39.20 -17.45
N PRO A 28 -17.79 -38.84 -17.18
CA PRO A 28 -17.19 -39.01 -15.87
C PRO A 28 -17.86 -38.10 -14.84
N GLU A 29 -18.00 -38.63 -13.63
CA GLU A 29 -18.51 -37.97 -12.44
C GLU A 29 -17.87 -36.59 -12.23
N SER A 30 -18.72 -35.65 -11.83
CA SER A 30 -18.38 -34.29 -11.44
C SER A 30 -17.24 -34.28 -10.43
N HIS A 31 -16.11 -33.73 -10.85
CA HIS A 31 -15.09 -33.19 -9.95
C HIS A 31 -15.77 -32.24 -8.96
N ASP A 32 -15.57 -32.48 -7.66
CA ASP A 32 -15.87 -31.55 -6.58
C ASP A 32 -15.28 -30.19 -6.91
N THR A 33 -16.11 -29.32 -7.48
CA THR A 33 -15.78 -27.94 -7.74
C THR A 33 -16.07 -27.23 -6.43
N VAL A 34 -15.02 -26.92 -5.66
CA VAL A 34 -15.13 -26.01 -4.52
C VAL A 34 -15.89 -24.78 -5.03
N PRO A 35 -17.06 -24.45 -4.47
CA PRO A 35 -17.88 -23.37 -5.00
C PRO A 35 -17.05 -22.09 -4.94
N ALA A 36 -16.87 -21.46 -6.10
CA ALA A 36 -16.27 -20.13 -6.17
C ALA A 36 -17.12 -19.22 -5.27
N ILE A 37 -16.52 -18.68 -4.21
CA ILE A 37 -17.19 -17.76 -3.30
C ILE A 37 -17.63 -16.55 -4.14
N ASP A 38 -18.94 -16.36 -4.28
CA ASP A 38 -19.50 -15.19 -4.96
C ASP A 38 -19.22 -13.92 -4.13
N ASP A 39 -19.19 -12.75 -4.78
CA ASP A 39 -18.95 -11.45 -4.13
C ASP A 39 -19.94 -11.21 -2.97
N SER A 40 -21.16 -11.76 -3.08
CA SER A 40 -22.18 -11.74 -2.02
C SER A 40 -21.74 -12.48 -0.77
N ASP A 41 -21.24 -13.71 -0.91
CA ASP A 41 -20.81 -14.54 0.21
C ASP A 41 -19.52 -14.00 0.82
N ALA A 42 -18.62 -13.49 -0.02
CA ALA A 42 -17.41 -12.81 0.44
C ALA A 42 -17.76 -11.57 1.28
N TYR A 43 -18.72 -10.76 0.85
CA TYR A 43 -19.16 -9.60 1.63
C TYR A 43 -19.87 -10.01 2.93
N ALA A 44 -20.62 -11.11 2.95
CA ALA A 44 -21.23 -11.62 4.17
C ALA A 44 -20.18 -11.98 5.24
N TYR A 45 -19.01 -12.48 4.83
CA TYR A 45 -17.88 -12.71 5.73
C TYR A 45 -17.19 -11.41 6.14
N TRP A 46 -16.82 -10.56 5.18
CA TRP A 46 -15.99 -9.38 5.43
C TRP A 46 -16.74 -8.23 6.08
N GLY A 47 -17.95 -7.96 5.61
CA GLY A 47 -18.71 -6.76 5.93
C GLY A 47 -17.99 -5.48 5.52
N TYR A 48 -18.50 -4.35 6.01
CA TYR A 48 -17.83 -3.06 5.87
C TYR A 48 -16.71 -2.94 6.91
N LEU A 49 -15.50 -2.57 6.48
CA LEU A 49 -14.29 -2.71 7.28
C LEU A 49 -13.94 -1.49 8.15
N PHE A 50 -14.71 -0.40 8.07
CA PHE A 50 -14.49 0.83 8.82
C PHE A 50 -15.65 1.11 9.79
N LYS A 51 -15.31 1.60 10.98
CA LYS A 51 -16.25 2.07 11.99
C LYS A 51 -16.67 3.52 11.71
N PRO A 52 -17.79 4.00 12.29
CA PRO A 52 -18.23 5.39 12.11
C PRO A 52 -17.22 6.45 12.58
N ASP A 53 -16.40 6.09 13.57
CA ASP A 53 -15.29 6.90 14.12
C ASP A 53 -14.04 6.92 13.22
N LYS A 54 -14.13 6.38 12.00
CA LYS A 54 -13.05 6.31 11.00
C LYS A 54 -11.90 5.38 11.37
N THR A 55 -12.08 4.53 12.38
CA THR A 55 -11.12 3.47 12.70
C THR A 55 -11.45 2.18 11.97
N GLY A 56 -10.47 1.28 11.88
CA GLY A 56 -10.68 -0.07 11.41
C GLY A 56 -11.59 -0.89 12.34
N THR A 57 -12.42 -1.74 11.75
CA THR A 57 -13.06 -2.86 12.46
C THR A 57 -12.01 -3.85 12.98
N ASP A 58 -12.40 -4.69 13.93
CA ASP A 58 -11.45 -5.67 14.49
C ASP A 58 -11.02 -6.68 13.42
N ARG A 59 -11.93 -7.04 12.50
CA ARG A 59 -11.62 -7.85 11.31
C ARG A 59 -10.59 -7.18 10.41
N PHE A 60 -10.72 -5.88 10.16
CA PHE A 60 -9.73 -5.15 9.38
C PHE A 60 -8.37 -5.10 10.08
N LYS A 61 -8.36 -4.86 11.39
CA LYS A 61 -7.13 -4.89 12.20
C LYS A 61 -6.46 -6.27 12.17
N SER A 62 -7.22 -7.36 12.30
CA SER A 62 -6.69 -8.73 12.19
C SER A 62 -6.12 -9.02 10.80
N LEU A 63 -6.80 -8.58 9.72
CA LEU A 63 -6.26 -8.66 8.37
C LEU A 63 -4.91 -7.94 8.25
N LEU A 64 -4.80 -6.71 8.75
CA LEU A 64 -3.57 -5.94 8.69
C LEU A 64 -2.43 -6.55 9.51
N ARG A 65 -2.74 -7.21 10.64
CA ARG A 65 -1.77 -7.99 11.41
C ARG A 65 -1.26 -9.19 10.60
N GLY A 66 -2.17 -9.94 9.97
CA GLY A 66 -1.80 -11.04 9.08
C GLY A 66 -0.93 -10.56 7.91
N LEU A 67 -1.26 -9.43 7.29
CA LEU A 67 -0.45 -8.84 6.23
C LEU A 67 0.93 -8.40 6.72
N LYS A 68 1.03 -7.82 7.93
CA LYS A 68 2.33 -7.53 8.55
C LYS A 68 3.18 -8.80 8.70
N GLN A 69 2.57 -9.91 9.11
CA GLN A 69 3.28 -11.20 9.19
C GLN A 69 3.77 -11.65 7.81
N VAL A 70 2.95 -11.53 6.76
CA VAL A 70 3.36 -11.83 5.37
C VAL A 70 4.54 -10.96 4.96
N ILE A 71 4.52 -9.66 5.25
CA ILE A 71 5.62 -8.74 4.92
C ILE A 71 6.91 -9.18 5.62
N ASN A 72 6.84 -9.47 6.92
CA ASN A 72 7.98 -9.95 7.69
C ASN A 72 8.53 -11.28 7.15
N THR A 73 7.68 -12.24 6.80
CA THR A 73 8.14 -13.54 6.31
C THR A 73 8.71 -13.49 4.91
N HIS A 74 8.18 -12.64 4.03
CA HIS A 74 8.58 -12.58 2.62
C HIS A 74 9.74 -11.62 2.34
N PHE A 75 9.90 -10.56 3.14
CA PHE A 75 10.82 -9.46 2.83
C PHE A 75 11.89 -9.21 3.92
N ASN A 76 12.03 -10.09 4.90
CA ASN A 76 13.18 -10.04 5.80
C ASN A 76 14.48 -10.30 5.02
N SER A 77 15.40 -9.34 5.06
CA SER A 77 16.75 -9.49 4.51
C SER A 77 17.53 -10.53 5.31
N ALA A 78 18.35 -11.34 4.62
CA ALA A 78 19.14 -12.43 5.20
C ALA A 78 20.13 -12.04 6.33
N ALA A 79 20.29 -10.74 6.61
CA ALA A 79 21.09 -10.24 7.73
C ALA A 79 20.47 -10.51 9.11
N ASP A 80 19.19 -10.88 9.17
CA ASP A 80 18.46 -11.11 10.43
C ASP A 80 18.38 -12.61 10.83
N HIS A 81 19.10 -13.48 10.12
CA HIS A 81 19.14 -14.93 10.38
C HIS A 81 19.82 -15.32 11.71
N GLY A 82 20.24 -14.34 12.54
CA GLY A 82 20.79 -14.55 13.88
C GLY A 82 19.74 -14.53 15.01
N ALA A 83 18.55 -13.95 14.78
CA ALA A 83 17.46 -13.93 15.76
C ALA A 83 16.43 -15.03 15.46
N SER A 84 16.92 -16.27 15.37
CA SER A 84 16.06 -17.45 15.35
C SER A 84 15.34 -17.58 16.70
N SER A 85 14.00 -17.61 16.65
CA SER A 85 13.11 -18.07 17.73
C SER A 85 12.90 -17.09 18.90
N LEU A 86 12.17 -15.98 18.69
CA LEU A 86 11.03 -15.59 19.57
C LEU A 86 10.25 -14.35 19.08
N ASP A 87 10.79 -13.52 18.17
CA ASP A 87 10.15 -12.25 17.84
C ASP A 87 9.30 -12.35 16.56
N GLN A 88 8.09 -12.90 16.73
CA GLN A 88 7.00 -12.89 15.73
C GLN A 88 6.50 -11.45 15.39
N GLN A 89 7.23 -10.42 15.84
CA GLN A 89 6.81 -9.03 15.97
C GLN A 89 7.92 -8.06 15.52
N SER A 90 8.74 -8.39 14.51
CA SER A 90 9.65 -7.38 13.92
C SER A 90 8.83 -6.20 13.39
N ASP A 91 9.31 -4.98 13.68
CA ASP A 91 8.71 -3.74 13.19
C ASP A 91 9.00 -3.59 11.68
N LEU A 92 8.06 -3.03 10.91
CA LEU A 92 8.17 -2.95 9.45
C LEU A 92 9.06 -1.79 9.00
N THR A 93 10.19 -2.09 8.39
CA THR A 93 11.10 -1.06 7.85
C THR A 93 10.54 -0.43 6.57
N PRO A 94 10.98 0.78 6.20
CA PRO A 94 10.57 1.42 4.95
C PRO A 94 10.85 0.52 3.73
N ASP A 95 12.00 -0.15 3.70
CA ASP A 95 12.38 -1.07 2.62
C ASP A 95 11.37 -2.21 2.42
N GLN A 96 10.92 -2.82 3.51
CA GLN A 96 9.92 -3.89 3.47
C GLN A 96 8.57 -3.39 2.98
N ILE A 97 8.16 -2.21 3.42
CA ILE A 97 6.89 -1.60 3.00
C ILE A 97 6.96 -1.23 1.50
N ALA A 98 8.08 -0.67 1.03
CA ALA A 98 8.30 -0.39 -0.38
C ALA A 98 8.20 -1.67 -1.24
N HIS A 99 8.84 -2.76 -0.79
CA HIS A 99 8.74 -4.06 -1.44
C HIS A 99 7.31 -4.60 -1.48
N PHE A 100 6.57 -4.51 -0.38
CA PHE A 100 5.16 -4.90 -0.34
C PHE A 100 4.33 -4.18 -1.41
N TYR A 101 4.49 -2.86 -1.54
CA TYR A 101 3.78 -2.09 -2.56
C TYR A 101 4.21 -2.48 -3.98
N ARG A 102 5.50 -2.72 -4.25
CA ARG A 102 5.97 -3.20 -5.56
C ARG A 102 5.37 -4.54 -5.95
N GLU A 103 5.28 -5.47 -5.01
CA GLU A 103 4.68 -6.79 -5.21
C GLU A 103 3.19 -6.72 -5.55
N LEU A 104 2.53 -5.60 -5.25
CA LEU A 104 1.14 -5.29 -5.56
C LEU A 104 1.02 -4.22 -6.66
N HIS A 105 2.06 -4.10 -7.50
CA HIS A 105 2.11 -3.21 -8.64
C HIS A 105 2.03 -1.70 -8.32
N GLY A 106 2.17 -1.31 -7.06
CA GLY A 106 2.35 0.07 -6.62
C GLY A 106 3.82 0.51 -6.68
N ASN A 107 4.07 1.81 -6.68
CA ASN A 107 5.43 2.35 -6.57
C ASN A 107 5.49 3.45 -5.50
N TYR A 108 5.93 3.06 -4.31
CA TYR A 108 6.11 3.94 -3.16
C TYR A 108 7.59 4.13 -2.83
N ASP A 109 8.50 3.83 -3.77
CA ASP A 109 9.93 3.92 -3.55
C ASP A 109 10.36 5.35 -3.23
N GLN A 110 9.75 6.35 -3.90
CA GLN A 110 10.05 7.75 -3.59
C GLN A 110 9.74 8.11 -2.13
N LEU A 111 8.69 7.53 -1.55
CA LEU A 111 8.34 7.72 -0.15
C LEU A 111 9.32 6.97 0.76
N PHE A 112 9.47 5.67 0.56
CA PHE A 112 10.09 4.82 1.58
C PHE A 112 11.61 4.66 1.39
N LEU A 113 12.09 4.79 0.16
CA LEU A 113 13.53 4.69 -0.18
C LEU A 113 14.14 6.03 -0.55
N GLY A 114 13.35 6.92 -1.16
CA GLY A 114 13.80 8.23 -1.64
C GLY A 114 13.70 9.36 -0.61
N THR A 115 13.04 9.12 0.52
CA THR A 115 12.88 10.12 1.59
C THR A 115 13.84 9.80 2.74
N PRO A 116 14.59 10.78 3.27
CA PRO A 116 15.47 10.57 4.41
C PRO A 116 14.75 9.98 5.62
N SER A 117 15.45 9.14 6.39
CA SER A 117 14.90 8.45 7.56
C SER A 117 14.26 9.38 8.58
N ASP A 118 14.88 10.52 8.89
CA ASP A 118 14.34 11.48 9.84
C ASP A 118 13.03 12.11 9.36
N SER A 119 12.92 12.37 8.05
CA SER A 119 11.69 12.84 7.42
C SER A 119 10.59 11.78 7.44
N ILE A 120 10.90 10.49 7.22
CA ILE A 120 9.93 9.40 7.37
C ILE A 120 9.47 9.27 8.83
N SER A 121 10.41 9.34 9.80
CA SER A 121 10.06 9.36 11.23
C SER A 121 9.14 10.53 11.54
N PHE A 122 9.41 11.70 11.00
CA PHE A 122 8.57 12.89 11.17
C PHE A 122 7.17 12.71 10.59
N ILE A 123 7.05 12.10 9.39
CA ILE A 123 5.75 11.74 8.79
C ILE A 123 4.98 10.81 9.73
N TYR A 124 5.62 9.75 10.23
CA TYR A 124 4.98 8.82 11.16
C TYR A 124 4.52 9.50 12.45
N LYS A 125 5.34 10.37 13.06
CA LYS A 125 4.95 11.17 14.24
C LYS A 125 3.73 12.03 13.95
N SER A 126 3.75 12.75 12.83
CA SER A 126 2.69 13.67 12.41
C SER A 126 1.37 12.96 12.16
N LEU A 127 1.42 11.73 11.66
CA LEU A 127 0.25 10.88 11.43
C LEU A 127 -0.17 10.05 12.66
N GLY A 128 0.58 10.10 13.76
CA GLY A 128 0.34 9.24 14.93
C GLY A 128 0.65 7.77 14.68
N CYS A 129 1.47 7.44 13.69
CA CYS A 129 1.91 6.08 13.40
C CYS A 129 3.03 5.69 14.39
N LEU A 130 2.71 4.75 15.27
CA LEU A 130 3.68 4.20 16.23
C LEU A 130 4.84 3.50 15.51
N HIS A 131 6.06 3.97 15.73
CA HIS A 131 7.27 3.41 15.13
C HIS A 131 8.41 3.35 16.15
N SER A 132 9.38 2.51 15.86
CA SER A 132 10.68 2.45 16.52
C SER A 132 11.77 2.93 15.56
N LEU A 133 12.96 3.19 16.09
CA LEU A 133 14.15 3.38 15.27
C LEU A 133 14.97 2.10 15.30
N GLN A 134 15.28 1.58 14.11
CA GLN A 134 16.10 0.39 13.90
C GLN A 134 17.51 0.80 13.47
N PRO A 135 18.53 -0.02 13.78
CA PRO A 135 19.87 0.21 13.26
C PRO A 135 19.86 0.18 11.73
N GLN A 136 20.77 0.95 11.11
CA GLN A 136 21.06 0.78 9.69
C GLN A 136 21.70 -0.59 9.46
N ASN A 137 21.62 -1.11 8.23
CA ASN A 137 22.25 -2.38 7.85
C ASN A 137 23.67 -2.47 8.41
N PHE A 138 23.94 -3.54 9.16
CA PHE A 138 25.18 -3.71 9.90
C PHE A 138 26.38 -3.75 8.96
N SER A 139 27.17 -2.68 8.96
CA SER A 139 28.53 -2.67 8.46
C SER A 139 29.47 -2.38 9.63
N HIS A 140 30.74 -2.77 9.52
CA HIS A 140 31.73 -2.49 10.55
C HIS A 140 31.89 -0.97 10.85
N GLY A 141 31.47 -0.10 9.93
CA GLY A 141 31.46 1.35 10.13
C GLY A 141 30.21 1.92 10.80
N THR A 142 29.10 1.18 10.82
CA THR A 142 27.79 1.62 11.36
C THR A 142 27.36 0.86 12.61
N ALA A 143 28.15 -0.13 13.06
CA ALA A 143 27.81 -1.00 14.19
C ALA A 143 27.65 -0.25 15.53
N PHE A 144 28.21 0.95 15.67
CA PHE A 144 28.20 1.74 16.90
C PHE A 144 27.51 3.11 16.73
N THR A 145 26.74 3.30 15.66
CA THR A 145 25.96 4.52 15.43
C THR A 145 24.55 4.38 15.98
N ASP A 146 23.92 5.50 16.33
CA ASP A 146 22.53 5.51 16.79
C ASP A 146 21.58 4.94 15.71
N PRO A 147 20.50 4.24 16.13
CA PRO A 147 19.52 3.72 15.20
C PRO A 147 18.73 4.88 14.56
N THR A 148 18.58 4.84 13.24
CA THR A 148 17.94 5.92 12.48
C THR A 148 16.79 5.45 11.60
N VAL A 149 16.65 4.15 11.31
CA VAL A 149 15.65 3.65 10.35
C VAL A 149 14.27 3.59 11.01
N PRO A 150 13.27 4.39 10.61
CA PRO A 150 11.96 4.37 11.25
C PRO A 150 11.14 3.15 10.81
N ALA A 151 10.91 2.21 11.72
CA ALA A 151 10.15 0.99 11.46
C ALA A 151 8.79 1.03 12.16
N LEU A 152 7.72 0.78 11.41
CA LEU A 152 6.35 0.78 11.94
C LEU A 152 6.11 -0.42 12.85
N LYS A 153 5.68 -0.12 14.08
CA LYS A 153 5.11 -1.16 14.95
C LYS A 153 3.77 -1.60 14.40
N THR A 154 3.22 -2.72 14.90
CA THR A 154 1.92 -3.24 14.45
C THR A 154 0.81 -2.19 14.46
N GLU A 155 0.65 -1.43 15.56
CA GLU A 155 -0.36 -0.37 15.64
C GLU A 155 -0.06 0.81 14.69
N GLY A 156 1.21 1.12 14.46
CA GLY A 156 1.60 2.13 13.47
C GLY A 156 1.30 1.72 12.04
N TRP A 157 1.50 0.44 11.69
CA TRP A 157 1.11 -0.13 10.40
C TRP A 157 -0.40 -0.09 10.22
N ILE A 158 -1.17 -0.46 11.25
CA ILE A 158 -2.63 -0.38 11.23
C ILE A 158 -3.08 1.07 10.99
N MET A 159 -2.51 2.01 11.73
CA MET A 159 -2.80 3.45 11.58
C MET A 159 -2.46 3.93 10.16
N TRP A 160 -1.25 3.61 9.68
CA TRP A 160 -0.77 3.97 8.35
C TRP A 160 -1.76 3.53 7.26
N GLN A 161 -2.10 2.24 7.22
CA GLN A 161 -3.02 1.68 6.22
C GLN A 161 -4.44 2.27 6.32
N THR A 162 -4.92 2.49 7.54
CA THR A 162 -6.23 3.09 7.79
C THR A 162 -6.30 4.51 7.21
N ILE A 163 -5.28 5.33 7.49
CA ILE A 163 -5.18 6.70 6.94
C ILE A 163 -5.09 6.66 5.41
N GLN A 164 -4.22 5.81 4.85
CA GLN A 164 -4.04 5.78 3.39
C GLN A 164 -5.34 5.36 2.67
N LEU A 165 -6.10 4.41 3.20
CA LEU A 165 -7.41 4.01 2.67
C LEU A 165 -8.46 5.12 2.76
N LEU A 166 -8.42 5.95 3.80
CA LEU A 166 -9.35 7.07 3.94
C LEU A 166 -8.99 8.26 3.04
N LEU A 167 -7.71 8.45 2.70
CA LEU A 167 -7.25 9.50 1.79
C LEU A 167 -7.28 9.09 0.31
N GLY A 168 -7.10 7.80 0.02
CA GLY A 168 -7.02 7.25 -1.33
C GLY A 168 -7.59 5.84 -1.45
N PRO A 169 -8.91 5.67 -1.24
CA PRO A 169 -9.51 4.36 -1.16
C PRO A 169 -9.41 3.56 -2.46
N ASP A 170 -9.48 4.20 -3.62
CA ASP A 170 -9.45 3.47 -4.90
C ASP A 170 -8.15 2.69 -5.10
N GLU A 171 -7.02 3.34 -4.83
CA GLU A 171 -5.70 2.73 -4.94
C GLU A 171 -5.43 1.77 -3.77
N HIS A 172 -5.64 2.20 -2.53
CA HIS A 172 -5.26 1.38 -1.38
C HIS A 172 -6.18 0.17 -1.15
N SER A 173 -7.45 0.25 -1.53
CA SER A 173 -8.32 -0.93 -1.49
C SER A 173 -7.85 -1.99 -2.48
N GLN A 174 -7.38 -1.58 -3.66
CA GLN A 174 -6.82 -2.50 -4.65
C GLN A 174 -5.62 -3.26 -4.09
N PHE A 175 -4.69 -2.58 -3.41
CA PHE A 175 -3.58 -3.28 -2.74
C PHE A 175 -4.05 -4.30 -1.72
N MET A 176 -5.06 -3.98 -0.89
CA MET A 176 -5.57 -4.94 0.09
C MET A 176 -6.24 -6.15 -0.57
N MET A 177 -7.03 -5.89 -1.63
CA MET A 177 -7.70 -6.94 -2.40
C MET A 177 -6.70 -7.86 -3.11
N GLU A 178 -5.69 -7.29 -3.76
CA GLU A 178 -4.64 -8.06 -4.43
C GLU A 178 -3.78 -8.83 -3.42
N ALA A 179 -3.51 -8.25 -2.25
CA ALA A 179 -2.73 -8.91 -1.20
C ALA A 179 -3.41 -10.18 -0.68
N VAL A 180 -4.72 -10.12 -0.37
CA VAL A 180 -5.44 -11.33 0.08
C VAL A 180 -5.58 -12.36 -1.03
N GLN A 181 -5.65 -11.93 -2.29
CA GLN A 181 -5.69 -12.85 -3.42
C GLN A 181 -4.33 -13.55 -3.61
N LYS A 182 -3.24 -12.79 -3.52
CA LYS A 182 -1.87 -13.24 -3.78
C LYS A 182 -1.30 -14.12 -2.67
N TRP A 183 -1.53 -13.78 -1.40
CA TRP A 183 -0.94 -14.48 -0.25
C TRP A 183 -1.98 -15.17 0.63
N ASP A 184 -1.61 -16.29 1.25
CA ASP A 184 -2.44 -16.95 2.26
C ASP A 184 -2.32 -16.21 3.59
N VAL A 185 -3.02 -15.07 3.69
CA VAL A 185 -2.99 -14.22 4.88
C VAL A 185 -3.72 -14.94 6.02
N LYS A 186 -3.04 -15.17 7.14
CA LYS A 186 -3.61 -15.82 8.31
C LYS A 186 -4.06 -14.80 9.35
N ASP A 187 -5.18 -15.07 10.00
CA ASP A 187 -5.52 -14.43 11.26
C ASP A 187 -4.55 -14.93 12.33
N ILE A 188 -3.86 -14.02 13.02
CA ILE A 188 -2.87 -14.38 14.03
C ILE A 188 -3.53 -15.02 15.25
N ASP A 189 -4.75 -14.59 15.59
CA ASP A 189 -5.44 -15.02 16.80
C ASP A 189 -6.07 -16.41 16.61
N THR A 190 -6.63 -16.70 15.43
CA THR A 190 -7.27 -17.99 15.16
C THR A 190 -6.40 -18.98 14.38
N GLY A 191 -5.41 -18.49 13.64
CA GLY A 191 -4.58 -19.29 12.73
C GLY A 191 -5.23 -19.60 11.38
N ASP A 192 -6.50 -19.22 11.18
CA ASP A 192 -7.25 -19.48 9.96
C ASP A 192 -6.80 -18.56 8.83
N THR A 193 -6.87 -19.06 7.60
CA THR A 193 -6.61 -18.23 6.40
C THR A 193 -7.83 -17.38 6.07
N PHE A 194 -7.63 -16.08 5.85
CA PHE A 194 -8.68 -15.19 5.38
C PHE A 194 -9.15 -15.57 3.96
N PRO A 195 -10.44 -15.32 3.61
CA PRO A 195 -10.93 -15.54 2.26
C PRO A 195 -10.15 -14.75 1.21
N LYS A 196 -9.87 -15.40 0.07
CA LYS A 196 -9.13 -14.82 -1.07
C LYS A 196 -9.88 -13.70 -1.79
N VAL A 197 -11.21 -13.68 -1.68
CA VAL A 197 -12.06 -12.67 -2.29
C VAL A 197 -12.37 -11.61 -1.24
N LEU A 198 -11.85 -10.40 -1.45
CA LEU A 198 -12.19 -9.21 -0.65
C LEU A 198 -12.90 -8.20 -1.54
N PRO A 199 -14.22 -8.01 -1.41
CA PRO A 199 -14.97 -7.10 -2.27
C PRO A 199 -14.57 -5.63 -2.09
N ARG A 200 -14.50 -4.86 -3.19
CA ARG A 200 -14.23 -3.40 -3.17
C ARG A 200 -15.19 -2.62 -2.26
N ARG A 201 -16.43 -3.09 -2.16
CA ARG A 201 -17.50 -2.51 -1.31
C ARG A 201 -17.26 -2.66 0.19
N CYS A 202 -16.24 -3.41 0.62
CA CYS A 202 -15.83 -3.48 2.02
C CYS A 202 -15.08 -2.21 2.49
N PHE A 203 -14.66 -1.36 1.55
CA PHE A 203 -13.87 -0.15 1.78
C PHE A 203 -14.65 1.13 1.43
N PRO A 204 -14.23 2.31 1.93
CA PRO A 204 -14.79 3.60 1.50
C PRO A 204 -14.76 3.75 -0.02
N MET A 205 -15.81 4.28 -0.65
CA MET A 205 -15.86 4.46 -2.11
C MET A 205 -15.18 5.75 -2.57
N GLU A 206 -15.10 6.75 -1.69
CA GLU A 206 -14.50 8.06 -1.95
C GLU A 206 -13.64 8.46 -0.75
N PRO A 207 -12.66 9.36 -0.93
CA PRO A 207 -11.88 9.91 0.18
C PRO A 207 -12.78 10.48 1.28
N ASP A 208 -12.45 10.20 2.54
CA ASP A 208 -13.19 10.72 3.67
C ASP A 208 -12.92 12.22 3.84
N LYS A 209 -13.96 13.03 3.75
CA LYS A 209 -13.86 14.50 3.78
C LYS A 209 -13.21 15.03 5.06
N HIS A 210 -13.47 14.40 6.21
CA HIS A 210 -12.90 14.84 7.47
C HIS A 210 -11.41 14.49 7.55
N MET A 211 -11.04 13.29 7.09
CA MET A 211 -9.64 12.89 7.03
C MET A 211 -8.83 13.73 6.04
N VAL A 212 -9.41 14.07 4.89
CA VAL A 212 -8.79 14.97 3.91
C VAL A 212 -8.55 16.35 4.54
N ALA A 213 -9.59 16.96 5.15
CA ALA A 213 -9.45 18.26 5.79
C ALA A 213 -8.44 18.26 6.95
N TRP A 214 -8.44 17.20 7.77
CA TRP A 214 -7.45 17.02 8.83
C TRP A 214 -6.03 16.94 8.25
N TYR A 215 -5.82 16.13 7.21
CA TYR A 215 -4.52 15.97 6.57
C TYR A 215 -4.02 17.26 5.93
N GLU A 216 -4.89 18.00 5.22
CA GLU A 216 -4.58 19.31 4.67
C GLU A 216 -4.20 20.31 5.77
N GLY A 217 -4.90 20.28 6.91
CA GLY A 217 -4.58 21.12 8.07
C GLY A 217 -3.21 20.80 8.68
N VAL A 218 -2.86 19.51 8.82
CA VAL A 218 -1.52 19.08 9.24
C VAL A 218 -0.48 19.56 8.24
N SER A 219 -0.74 19.38 6.94
CA SER A 219 0.15 19.78 5.85
C SER A 219 0.43 21.28 5.83
N GLU A 220 -0.60 22.10 6.02
CA GLU A 220 -0.48 23.56 6.05
C GLU A 220 0.30 24.04 7.28
N ARG A 221 0.02 23.45 8.46
CA ARG A 221 0.78 23.76 9.67
C ARG A 221 2.26 23.46 9.50
N LEU A 222 2.58 22.27 8.98
CA LEU A 222 3.96 21.85 8.75
C LEU A 222 4.66 22.77 7.75
N ARG A 223 3.96 23.22 6.71
CA ARG A 223 4.51 24.16 5.73
C ARG A 223 4.89 25.46 6.41
N LYS A 224 4.00 25.98 7.24
CA LYS A 224 4.24 27.22 7.98
C LYS A 224 5.41 27.10 8.95
N GLU A 225 5.51 25.98 9.66
CA GLU A 225 6.63 25.70 10.58
C GLU A 225 7.98 25.69 9.82
N ALA A 226 8.05 25.03 8.66
CA ALA A 226 9.28 25.03 7.85
C ALA A 226 9.62 26.41 7.27
N GLU A 227 8.63 27.18 6.80
CA GLU A 227 8.85 28.55 6.31
C GLU A 227 9.29 29.50 7.45
N GLU A 228 8.85 29.26 8.68
CA GLU A 228 9.30 30.00 9.85
C GLU A 228 10.73 29.61 10.26
N GLU A 229 11.09 28.33 10.20
CA GLU A 229 12.45 27.85 10.47
C GLU A 229 13.46 28.34 9.42
N GLU A 230 13.11 28.28 8.13
CA GLU A 230 13.95 28.80 7.04
C GLU A 230 14.21 30.31 7.23
N ARG A 231 13.16 31.09 7.50
CA ARG A 231 13.32 32.53 7.80
C ARG A 231 14.17 32.78 9.05
N MET A 232 14.03 31.96 10.08
CA MET A 232 14.84 32.09 11.29
C MET A 232 16.32 31.81 11.01
N ARG A 233 16.59 30.80 10.17
CA ARG A 233 17.94 30.43 9.72
C ARG A 233 18.56 31.51 8.84
N GLU A 234 17.80 32.12 7.94
CA GLU A 234 18.26 33.28 7.14
C GLU A 234 18.63 34.46 8.04
N ILE A 235 17.78 34.80 9.02
CA ILE A 235 18.05 35.86 9.98
C ILE A 235 19.30 35.53 10.83
N GLU A 236 19.47 34.28 11.23
CA GLU A 236 20.64 33.84 11.98
C GLU A 236 21.91 33.88 11.13
N ALA A 237 21.85 33.44 9.88
CA ALA A 237 22.94 33.52 8.92
C ALA A 237 23.34 34.97 8.63
N GLU A 238 22.38 35.88 8.42
CA GLU A 238 22.66 37.32 8.28
C GLU A 238 23.33 37.90 9.54
N LYS A 239 22.88 37.48 10.73
CA LYS A 239 23.49 37.88 12.02
C LYS A 239 24.87 37.24 12.26
N ALA A 240 25.15 36.09 11.65
CA ALA A 240 26.42 35.37 11.73
C ALA A 240 27.45 35.93 10.71
N ASP A 241 27.01 36.34 9.52
CA ASP A 241 27.86 36.97 8.51
C ASP A 241 28.33 38.37 8.96
N GLN A 242 27.53 39.05 9.80
CA GLN A 242 27.99 40.23 10.56
C GLN A 242 29.05 39.92 11.62
N ARG A 243 29.37 38.64 11.91
CA ARG A 243 30.26 38.20 13.01
C ARG A 243 31.45 37.30 12.63
N ARG A 244 31.68 36.95 11.35
CA ARG A 244 32.82 36.17 10.79
C ARG A 244 33.95 35.78 11.78
N LEU A 245 34.35 34.53 12.02
CA LEU A 245 34.40 33.28 11.24
C LEU A 245 34.36 32.11 12.24
N THR A 246 33.66 31.01 11.95
CA THR A 246 34.14 29.61 12.08
C THR A 246 33.08 28.64 11.56
N ASP A 247 33.55 27.61 10.86
CA ASP A 247 32.79 26.46 10.36
C ASP A 247 31.87 25.84 11.42
N ASP A 248 30.65 25.47 11.02
CA ASP A 248 29.94 24.37 11.66
C ASP A 248 28.99 23.66 10.69
N GLU A 249 28.93 22.34 10.83
CA GLU A 249 28.35 21.38 9.91
C GLU A 249 26.84 21.54 9.70
N GLY A 250 26.40 21.34 8.45
CA GLY A 250 25.01 21.41 8.06
C GLY A 250 24.16 20.30 8.69
N SER A 251 23.34 20.68 9.67
CA SER A 251 22.14 19.92 10.02
C SER A 251 21.18 19.94 8.82
N VAL A 252 20.98 18.76 8.22
CA VAL A 252 20.00 18.50 7.17
C VAL A 252 18.60 18.61 7.75
N ASP A 253 17.86 19.63 7.30
CA ASP A 253 16.49 19.86 7.74
C ASP A 253 15.57 18.70 7.31
N SER A 254 15.02 18.01 8.30
CA SER A 254 14.11 16.88 8.11
C SER A 254 12.71 17.31 7.65
N HIS A 255 12.37 18.60 7.76
CA HIS A 255 11.05 19.13 7.40
C HIS A 255 10.85 19.25 5.89
N GLY A 256 11.89 19.61 5.12
CA GLY A 256 11.80 19.78 3.67
C GLY A 256 11.29 18.54 2.91
N PRO A 257 11.92 17.36 3.04
CA PRO A 257 11.44 16.13 2.40
C PRO A 257 10.09 15.66 2.96
N ALA A 258 9.84 15.85 4.26
CA ALA A 258 8.55 15.51 4.86
C ALA A 258 7.40 16.35 4.25
N LEU A 259 7.64 17.64 4.00
CA LEU A 259 6.67 18.50 3.32
C LEU A 259 6.30 18.03 1.92
N ALA A 260 7.22 17.39 1.20
CA ALA A 260 6.92 16.83 -0.12
C ALA A 260 5.82 15.76 -0.04
N TYR A 261 5.85 14.91 0.99
CA TYR A 261 4.78 13.94 1.25
C TYR A 261 3.44 14.65 1.52
N PHE A 262 3.44 15.66 2.40
CA PHE A 262 2.23 16.41 2.76
C PHE A 262 1.64 17.23 1.61
N ARG A 263 2.46 17.63 0.62
CA ARG A 263 2.00 18.30 -0.60
C ARG A 263 1.34 17.35 -1.59
N ASN A 264 1.79 16.09 -1.64
CA ASN A 264 1.27 15.08 -2.55
C ASN A 264 1.19 13.73 -1.84
N PRO A 265 0.18 13.53 -0.98
CA PRO A 265 -0.03 12.24 -0.33
C PRO A 265 -0.13 11.17 -1.41
N LEU A 266 0.56 10.05 -1.19
CA LEU A 266 0.63 8.91 -2.11
C LEU A 266 1.46 9.14 -3.38
N PHE A 267 2.19 10.26 -3.49
CA PHE A 267 3.02 10.56 -4.66
C PHE A 267 2.26 10.44 -5.99
N ARG A 268 0.96 10.80 -6.01
CA ARG A 268 0.06 10.59 -7.17
C ARG A 268 0.56 11.21 -8.48
N HIS A 269 1.55 12.11 -8.42
CA HIS A 269 2.11 12.85 -9.54
C HIS A 269 3.60 13.14 -9.39
N VAL A 270 4.41 12.16 -9.01
CA VAL A 270 5.86 12.23 -9.28
C VAL A 270 6.16 11.49 -10.58
N ASP A 271 6.36 12.30 -11.62
CA ASP A 271 6.95 11.99 -12.92
C ASP A 271 6.28 10.91 -13.78
N GLY A 272 5.21 11.31 -14.48
CA GLY A 272 5.07 10.96 -15.90
C GLY A 272 4.68 9.53 -16.29
N ARG A 273 4.06 8.73 -15.42
CA ARG A 273 3.42 7.47 -15.83
C ARG A 273 1.93 7.43 -15.46
N PRO A 274 1.04 6.97 -16.36
CA PRO A 274 -0.39 7.17 -16.20
C PRO A 274 -0.93 6.29 -15.09
N SER A 275 -1.73 6.92 -14.21
CA SER A 275 -2.71 6.26 -13.35
C SER A 275 -3.39 5.15 -14.15
N ILE A 276 -3.42 3.93 -13.62
CA ILE A 276 -3.97 2.75 -14.30
C ILE A 276 -5.51 2.85 -14.32
N VAL A 277 -6.03 3.76 -15.13
CA VAL A 277 -7.45 3.86 -15.43
C VAL A 277 -7.65 3.33 -16.85
N ARG A 278 -7.79 2.02 -17.00
CA ARG A 278 -8.46 1.46 -18.18
C ARG A 278 -9.96 1.40 -17.90
N ARG A 279 -10.64 2.54 -18.10
CA ARG A 279 -12.08 2.55 -18.37
C ARG A 279 -12.33 3.23 -19.70
N ASN A 280 -12.81 2.44 -20.66
CA ASN A 280 -13.23 2.85 -21.99
C ASN A 280 -14.19 4.04 -21.92
N SER A 281 -13.76 5.21 -22.39
CA SER A 281 -14.66 6.22 -22.93
C SER A 281 -13.92 7.14 -23.91
N LYS A 282 -14.65 7.53 -24.95
CA LYS A 282 -14.20 8.20 -26.18
C LYS A 282 -13.51 9.55 -25.88
N ARG A 283 -12.40 9.80 -26.58
CA ARG A 283 -11.70 11.10 -26.64
C ARG A 283 -12.63 12.22 -27.12
N PRO A 284 -12.47 13.44 -26.57
CA PRO A 284 -12.58 14.65 -27.38
C PRO A 284 -11.24 15.39 -27.47
N ALA A 285 -11.16 16.23 -28.49
CA ALA A 285 -9.95 16.73 -29.12
C ALA A 285 -9.27 17.93 -28.41
N ILE A 286 -7.98 18.03 -28.74
CA ILE A 286 -7.00 19.09 -28.48
C ILE A 286 -7.49 20.49 -28.92
N SER A 287 -7.22 21.53 -28.11
CA SER A 287 -7.02 22.92 -28.56
C SER A 287 -6.44 23.81 -27.43
N PRO A 288 -5.64 24.89 -27.70
CA PRO A 288 -4.46 25.26 -26.92
C PRO A 288 -4.56 26.55 -26.05
N ARG A 289 -3.64 26.68 -25.09
CA ARG A 289 -3.19 27.95 -24.44
C ARG A 289 -2.30 28.76 -25.43
N PRO A 290 -1.87 30.03 -25.20
CA PRO A 290 -1.79 30.81 -23.95
C PRO A 290 -2.14 32.33 -24.04
N THR A 291 -2.20 33.05 -22.90
CA THR A 291 -1.31 34.21 -22.57
C THR A 291 -1.77 35.05 -21.34
N THR A 292 -0.74 35.60 -20.65
CA THR A 292 -0.62 36.88 -19.89
C THR A 292 -1.21 37.11 -18.49
N MET A 293 -0.25 37.37 -17.58
CA MET A 293 -0.10 38.48 -16.60
C MET A 293 -1.08 38.72 -15.44
N MET A 294 -0.49 38.56 -14.24
CA MET A 294 -0.37 39.51 -13.12
C MET A 294 -1.61 40.17 -12.48
N ASP A 295 -1.52 40.15 -11.14
CA ASP A 295 -2.03 41.10 -10.16
C ASP A 295 -3.51 41.05 -9.75
N LYS A 296 -3.74 40.61 -8.50
CA LYS A 296 -4.09 41.53 -7.40
C LYS A 296 -4.27 40.78 -6.09
N GLY A 297 -3.65 41.31 -5.04
CA GLY A 297 -3.75 40.80 -3.68
C GLY A 297 -4.86 41.44 -2.84
N LYS A 298 -4.84 40.99 -1.58
CA LYS A 298 -5.51 41.50 -0.37
C LYS A 298 -7.03 41.37 -0.33
N GLU A 299 -7.52 40.51 0.55
CA GLU A 299 -8.14 40.89 1.84
C GLU A 299 -8.83 39.68 2.47
N ALA A 300 -8.54 39.41 3.75
CA ALA A 300 -9.50 39.01 4.79
C ALA A 300 -8.72 38.52 6.02
N ALA A 301 -8.35 39.47 6.88
CA ALA A 301 -8.32 39.20 8.31
C ALA A 301 -9.78 39.22 8.78
N ILE A 302 -10.20 38.25 9.59
CA ILE A 302 -11.10 38.38 10.75
C ILE A 302 -11.37 37.00 11.34
N SER A 303 -11.21 36.91 12.66
CA SER A 303 -11.74 35.91 13.59
C SER A 303 -10.96 34.61 13.82
N ALA A 304 -9.70 34.74 14.27
CA ALA A 304 -9.09 33.74 15.14
C ALA A 304 -9.52 34.01 16.59
N GLY A 305 -10.60 33.36 17.02
CA GLY A 305 -11.11 33.43 18.38
C GLY A 305 -11.62 32.07 18.81
N ASN A 306 -10.83 31.39 19.65
CA ASN A 306 -11.22 30.27 20.51
C ASN A 306 -11.65 28.95 19.86
N VAL A 307 -10.69 28.18 19.33
CA VAL A 307 -10.71 26.70 19.48
C VAL A 307 -9.27 26.17 19.51
N ILE A 308 -8.50 26.49 20.55
CA ILE A 308 -7.19 25.85 20.79
C ILE A 308 -7.15 25.39 22.23
N ARG A 309 -7.44 24.10 22.45
CA ARG A 309 -6.86 23.37 23.60
C ARG A 309 -6.84 21.84 23.52
N ASN A 310 -7.54 21.17 22.59
CA ASN A 310 -7.70 19.70 22.71
C ASN A 310 -7.20 18.82 21.56
N ILE A 311 -6.51 19.34 20.54
CA ILE A 311 -6.21 18.55 19.32
C ILE A 311 -4.84 17.83 19.37
N GLY A 312 -4.04 18.06 20.42
CA GLY A 312 -2.75 17.40 20.63
C GLY A 312 -2.76 16.29 21.70
N SER A 313 -3.92 15.82 22.15
CA SER A 313 -3.98 14.83 23.21
C SER A 313 -3.93 13.40 22.63
N PRO A 314 -3.04 12.50 23.12
CA PRO A 314 -3.00 11.08 22.74
C PRO A 314 -4.32 10.31 22.97
N HIS A 315 -5.27 10.95 23.65
CA HIS A 315 -6.53 10.39 24.13
C HIS A 315 -7.70 10.60 23.15
N LEU A 316 -7.45 11.12 21.93
CA LEU A 316 -8.48 11.18 20.88
C LEU A 316 -9.01 9.79 20.49
N TRP A 317 -8.30 8.73 20.90
CA TRP A 317 -8.56 7.32 20.55
C TRP A 317 -9.03 6.46 21.74
N ASP A 318 -9.17 7.03 22.94
CA ASP A 318 -9.76 6.30 24.05
C ASP A 318 -11.28 6.49 24.04
N GLY A 319 -11.97 5.46 23.57
CA GLY A 319 -13.43 5.38 23.60
C GLY A 319 -13.96 5.48 25.03
N LYS A 320 -14.59 6.62 25.33
CA LYS A 320 -15.67 6.76 26.30
C LYS A 320 -16.75 7.65 25.73
#